data_AF-A0AAD5V076-F1
#
_entry.id   AF-A0AAD5V076-F1
#
_cell.length_a   1.000
_cell.length_b   1.000
_cell.length_c   1.000
_cell.angle_alpha   90.00
_cell.angle_beta   90.00
_cell.angle_gamma   90.00
#
_symmetry.space_group_name_H-M   'P 1'
#
loop_
_entity.id
_entity.type
_entity.pdbx_description
1 polymer ?
#
loop_
_entity_poly.entity_id
_entity_poly.type
_entity_poly.pdbx_seq_one_letter_code
_entity_poly.pdbx_strand_id
1 'polypeptide(L)'
;MSNVEGTASTEYGHSRKHVLQYSMDGITTQFYATHLTFKNTPSTRTLTLMLCHGLAMNPEMYFPTIKYLRGLLTGSDISIGAVWLLEHANHGDSGVLNEDIIQQHFKNSFPLTRYGTAIVTFLDSGFVDHRDPNFVAIAHCGGSGGLSIERIFAGVEKRAKKGYLKRATHWSDVEEAMRYHRDKHPWDTWDPEVLELMKLSVFRREQSGKIGLKTTIEQESACFEYKYSLHAGELLASFVDRVPVHIIMAERWDQCAIALDNALRAEFSPENRKITARL
;
A
#
# COMPACT_ATOMS: atom_id res chain seq x y z
N MET A 1 -16.56 -12.23 -9.22
CA MET A 1 -15.94 -12.76 -10.46
C MET A 1 -14.84 -11.78 -10.85
N SER A 2 -13.60 -12.24 -11.03
CA SER A 2 -12.47 -11.38 -11.37
C SER A 2 -12.27 -11.30 -12.88
N ASN A 3 -12.05 -10.10 -13.43
CA ASN A 3 -11.63 -9.93 -14.82
C ASN A 3 -10.10 -9.74 -14.87
N VAL A 4 -9.45 -10.34 -15.86
CA VAL A 4 -8.00 -10.17 -16.11
C VAL A 4 -7.83 -9.01 -17.08
N GLU A 5 -7.09 -7.99 -16.66
CA GLU A 5 -6.76 -6.84 -17.51
C GLU A 5 -5.25 -6.77 -17.74
N GLY A 6 -4.84 -7.15 -18.94
CA GLY A 6 -3.47 -6.99 -19.41
C GLY A 6 -2.45 -7.99 -18.84
N THR A 7 -1.42 -8.22 -19.64
CA THR A 7 -0.22 -8.96 -19.24
C THR A 7 1.00 -8.20 -19.75
N ALA A 8 2.00 -8.00 -18.91
CA ALA A 8 3.26 -7.37 -19.32
C ALA A 8 4.45 -8.19 -18.81
N SER A 9 5.47 -8.31 -19.64
CA SER A 9 6.79 -8.75 -19.18
C SER A 9 7.55 -7.51 -18.76
N THR A 10 7.90 -7.40 -17.49
CA THR A 10 8.76 -6.35 -16.95
C THR A 10 10.12 -6.94 -16.61
N GLU A 11 11.12 -6.09 -16.37
CA GLU A 11 12.40 -6.54 -15.79
C GLU A 11 12.19 -7.20 -14.40
N TYR A 12 11.05 -6.93 -13.77
CA TYR A 12 10.63 -7.48 -12.49
C TYR A 12 9.76 -8.75 -12.62
N GLY A 13 9.66 -9.37 -13.80
CA GLY A 13 8.94 -10.63 -14.02
C GLY A 13 7.69 -10.48 -14.90
N HIS A 14 6.88 -11.53 -14.95
CA HIS A 14 5.62 -11.51 -15.69
C HIS A 14 4.52 -10.98 -14.78
N SER A 15 3.91 -9.86 -15.17
CA SER A 15 2.84 -9.21 -14.43
C SER A 15 1.48 -9.46 -15.07
N ARG A 16 0.46 -9.62 -14.22
CA ARG A 16 -0.96 -9.73 -14.59
C ARG A 16 -1.80 -8.94 -13.61
N LYS A 17 -2.67 -8.04 -14.08
CA LYS A 17 -3.61 -7.33 -13.20
C LYS A 17 -4.97 -8.05 -13.17
N HIS A 18 -5.52 -8.17 -11.96
CA HIS A 18 -6.84 -8.72 -11.70
C HIS A 18 -7.72 -7.64 -11.10
N VAL A 19 -8.94 -7.48 -11.62
CA VAL A 19 -9.94 -6.59 -11.03
C VAL A 19 -10.79 -7.40 -10.06
N LEU A 20 -10.84 -6.96 -8.81
CA LEU A 20 -11.74 -7.48 -7.78
C LEU A 20 -12.70 -6.36 -7.35
N GLN A 21 -13.79 -6.74 -6.71
CA GLN A 21 -14.77 -5.80 -6.18
C GLN A 21 -15.24 -6.23 -4.80
N TYR A 22 -15.58 -5.25 -3.97
CA TYR A 22 -16.23 -5.46 -2.69
C TYR A 22 -17.31 -4.41 -2.47
N SER A 23 -18.30 -4.73 -1.64
CA SER A 23 -19.39 -3.83 -1.29
C SER A 23 -19.37 -3.57 0.22
N MET A 24 -19.44 -2.31 0.60
CA MET A 24 -19.53 -1.89 2.00
C MET A 24 -20.49 -0.70 2.09
N ASP A 25 -21.45 -0.77 3.02
CA ASP A 25 -22.53 0.20 3.21
C ASP A 25 -23.38 0.43 1.94
N GLY A 26 -23.63 -0.64 1.18
CA GLY A 26 -24.38 -0.59 -0.08
C GLY A 26 -23.62 0.04 -1.26
N ILE A 27 -22.37 0.44 -1.07
CA ILE A 27 -21.53 1.03 -2.12
C ILE A 27 -20.50 0.00 -2.56
N THR A 28 -20.48 -0.31 -3.85
CA THR A 28 -19.51 -1.24 -4.46
C THR A 28 -18.35 -0.46 -5.03
N THR A 29 -17.14 -0.89 -4.71
CA THR A 29 -15.89 -0.34 -5.25
C THR A 29 -15.04 -1.48 -5.81
N GLN A 30 -14.24 -1.17 -6.80
CA GLN A 30 -13.32 -2.11 -7.45
C GLN A 30 -11.88 -1.82 -7.02
N PHE A 31 -10.98 -2.79 -7.18
CA PHE A 31 -9.55 -2.58 -6.96
C PHE A 31 -8.73 -3.56 -7.79
N TYR A 32 -7.51 -3.15 -8.11
CA TYR A 32 -6.54 -4.01 -8.77
C TYR A 32 -5.72 -4.83 -7.77
N ALA A 33 -5.56 -6.12 -8.08
CA ALA A 33 -4.53 -6.98 -7.53
C ALA A 33 -3.56 -7.35 -8.65
N THR A 34 -2.31 -6.90 -8.55
CA THR A 34 -1.27 -7.21 -9.53
C THR A 34 -0.50 -8.45 -9.09
N HIS A 35 -0.53 -9.49 -9.90
CA HIS A 35 0.23 -10.73 -9.70
C HIS A 35 1.54 -10.66 -10.49
N LEU A 36 2.65 -10.79 -9.78
CA LEU A 36 3.99 -10.96 -10.36
C LEU A 36 4.44 -12.40 -10.19
N THR A 37 4.90 -12.99 -11.29
CA THR A 37 5.51 -14.32 -11.31
C THR A 37 6.91 -14.24 -11.89
N PHE A 38 7.79 -15.12 -11.40
CA PHE A 38 9.20 -15.12 -11.77
C PHE A 38 9.60 -16.47 -12.34
N LYS A 39 10.68 -16.47 -13.13
CA LYS A 39 11.36 -17.73 -13.45
C LYS A 39 11.99 -18.25 -12.16
N ASN A 40 11.50 -19.40 -11.69
CA ASN A 40 11.96 -19.99 -10.45
C ASN A 40 13.26 -20.77 -10.67
N THR A 41 14.22 -20.55 -9.77
CA THR A 41 15.31 -21.48 -9.54
C THR A 41 14.84 -22.57 -8.56
N PRO A 42 15.41 -23.79 -8.62
CA PRO A 42 15.14 -24.81 -7.62
C PRO A 42 15.37 -24.26 -6.21
N SER A 43 14.43 -24.49 -5.30
CA SER A 43 14.48 -24.07 -3.90
C SER A 43 13.69 -25.06 -3.06
N THR A 44 14.09 -25.27 -1.81
CA THR A 44 13.36 -26.16 -0.89
C THR A 44 12.13 -25.48 -0.31
N ARG A 45 12.10 -24.15 -0.28
CA ARG A 45 10.97 -23.34 0.19
C ARG A 45 10.70 -22.18 -0.78
N THR A 46 9.46 -22.02 -1.21
CA THR A 46 9.05 -20.93 -2.10
C THR A 46 8.00 -20.08 -1.41
N LEU A 47 8.29 -18.79 -1.25
CA LEU A 47 7.42 -17.81 -0.62
C LEU A 47 6.45 -17.20 -1.63
N THR A 48 5.24 -16.92 -1.15
CA THR A 48 4.28 -16.03 -1.80
C THR A 48 4.16 -14.77 -0.96
N LEU A 49 4.44 -13.61 -1.54
CA LEU A 49 4.33 -12.33 -0.84
C LEU A 49 3.03 -11.62 -1.21
N MET A 50 2.41 -10.93 -0.27
CA MET A 50 1.37 -9.94 -0.53
C MET A 50 1.82 -8.58 0.02
N LEU A 51 1.88 -7.55 -0.83
CA LEU A 51 2.32 -6.20 -0.47
C LEU A 51 1.15 -5.23 -0.52
N CYS A 52 0.93 -4.50 0.58
CA CYS A 52 -0.09 -3.46 0.70
C CYS A 52 0.57 -2.08 0.87
N HIS A 53 0.36 -1.19 -0.11
CA HIS A 53 1.03 0.11 -0.18
C HIS A 53 0.52 1.12 0.87
N GLY A 54 1.34 2.14 1.15
CA GLY A 54 0.96 3.28 2.00
C GLY A 54 0.09 4.30 1.28
N LEU A 55 -0.45 5.27 2.05
CA LEU A 55 -1.14 6.41 1.47
C LEU A 55 -0.17 7.20 0.58
N ALA A 56 -0.68 7.83 -0.49
CA ALA A 56 0.12 8.57 -1.48
C ALA A 56 1.11 7.74 -2.30
N MET A 57 1.07 6.41 -2.16
CA MET A 57 1.90 5.47 -2.94
C MET A 57 1.04 4.68 -3.91
N ASN A 58 1.70 4.01 -4.84
CA ASN A 58 1.14 2.99 -5.70
C ASN A 58 1.97 1.69 -5.60
N PRO A 59 1.40 0.54 -5.95
CA PRO A 59 2.06 -0.73 -5.68
C PRO A 59 3.35 -0.96 -6.49
N GLU A 60 3.48 -0.39 -7.68
CA GLU A 60 4.69 -0.51 -8.50
C GLU A 60 5.94 0.03 -7.77
N MET A 61 5.78 0.91 -6.78
CA MET A 61 6.89 1.40 -5.94
C MET A 61 7.58 0.30 -5.14
N TYR A 62 6.98 -0.90 -5.01
CA TYR A 62 7.64 -2.05 -4.39
C TYR A 62 8.59 -2.82 -5.31
N PHE A 63 8.60 -2.52 -6.62
CA PHE A 63 9.47 -3.25 -7.56
C PHE A 63 10.95 -3.27 -7.15
N PRO A 64 11.57 -2.16 -6.69
CA PRO A 64 12.96 -2.17 -6.23
C PRO A 64 13.12 -3.02 -4.96
N THR A 65 12.16 -2.97 -4.03
CA THR A 65 12.14 -3.83 -2.84
C THR A 65 12.09 -5.31 -3.22
N ILE A 66 11.23 -5.70 -4.15
CA ILE A 66 11.10 -7.08 -4.63
C ILE A 66 12.39 -7.54 -5.29
N LYS A 67 12.97 -6.70 -6.17
CA LYS A 67 14.26 -6.95 -6.83
C LYS A 67 15.36 -7.17 -5.80
N TYR A 68 15.44 -6.31 -4.78
CA TYR A 68 16.44 -6.43 -3.73
C TYR A 68 16.26 -7.68 -2.86
N LEU A 69 15.04 -7.98 -2.42
CA LEU A 69 14.73 -9.19 -1.66
C LEU A 69 15.10 -10.45 -2.43
N ARG A 70 14.78 -10.51 -3.73
CA ARG A 70 15.18 -11.65 -4.58
C ARG A 70 16.70 -11.73 -4.72
N GLY A 71 17.39 -10.59 -4.83
CA GLY A 71 18.85 -10.52 -4.82
C GLY A 71 19.44 -11.14 -3.56
N LEU A 72 18.93 -10.78 -2.38
CA LEU A 72 19.37 -11.33 -1.09
C LEU A 72 19.16 -12.84 -0.96
N LEU A 73 18.15 -13.40 -1.64
CA LEU A 73 17.84 -14.83 -1.61
C LEU A 73 18.60 -15.64 -2.66
N THR A 74 19.44 -15.01 -3.49
CA THR A 74 20.23 -15.70 -4.52
C THR A 74 21.19 -16.69 -3.87
N GLY A 75 21.10 -17.96 -4.27
CA GLY A 75 21.90 -19.04 -3.70
C GLY A 75 21.42 -19.57 -2.35
N SER A 76 20.29 -19.05 -1.83
CA SER A 76 19.64 -19.61 -0.64
C SER A 76 18.66 -20.74 -1.01
N ASP A 77 18.30 -21.53 -0.01
CA ASP A 77 17.26 -22.57 -0.12
C ASP A 77 15.83 -22.00 -0.21
N ILE A 78 15.68 -20.68 -0.07
CA ILE A 78 14.41 -19.97 -0.09
C ILE A 78 14.33 -19.16 -1.40
N SER A 79 13.17 -19.17 -2.04
CA SER A 79 12.89 -18.31 -3.20
C SER A 79 11.58 -17.55 -3.01
N ILE A 80 11.39 -16.49 -3.80
CA ILE A 80 10.09 -15.82 -3.96
C ILE A 80 9.52 -16.27 -5.29
N GLY A 81 8.44 -17.04 -5.25
CA GLY A 81 7.79 -17.59 -6.44
C GLY A 81 6.72 -16.66 -7.03
N ALA A 82 6.02 -15.95 -6.14
CA ALA A 82 4.96 -15.02 -6.52
C ALA A 82 4.92 -13.81 -5.58
N VAL A 83 4.53 -12.67 -6.14
CA VAL A 83 4.21 -11.45 -5.36
C VAL A 83 2.86 -10.91 -5.82
N TRP A 84 1.99 -10.61 -4.87
CA TRP A 84 0.73 -9.92 -5.07
C TRP A 84 0.83 -8.50 -4.56
N LEU A 85 0.47 -7.52 -5.40
CA LEU A 85 0.44 -6.12 -5.03
C LEU A 85 -1.01 -5.65 -5.04
N LEU A 86 -1.51 -5.25 -3.87
CA LEU A 86 -2.90 -4.80 -3.74
C LEU A 86 -2.96 -3.27 -3.80
N GLU A 87 -3.90 -2.76 -4.58
CA GLU A 87 -4.25 -1.34 -4.60
C GLU A 87 -5.43 -1.02 -3.67
N HIS A 88 -5.36 0.12 -3.00
CA HIS A 88 -6.53 0.69 -2.35
C HIS A 88 -7.49 1.27 -3.39
N ALA A 89 -8.80 1.12 -3.19
CA ALA A 89 -9.82 1.46 -4.19
C ALA A 89 -9.84 2.94 -4.61
N ASN A 90 -9.29 3.87 -3.82
CA ASN A 90 -9.14 5.29 -4.19
C ASN A 90 -7.72 5.71 -4.57
N HIS A 91 -6.80 4.76 -4.76
CA HIS A 91 -5.41 5.01 -5.14
C HIS A 91 -5.06 4.44 -6.50
N GLY A 92 -4.09 5.05 -7.19
CA GLY A 92 -3.50 4.50 -8.40
C GLY A 92 -4.52 4.25 -9.51
N ASP A 93 -4.36 3.14 -10.22
CA ASP A 93 -5.29 2.76 -11.29
C ASP A 93 -6.69 2.44 -10.73
N SER A 94 -6.77 1.91 -9.51
CA SER A 94 -8.05 1.64 -8.83
C SER A 94 -8.82 2.94 -8.54
N GLY A 95 -8.12 4.01 -8.17
CA GLY A 95 -8.72 5.34 -7.99
C GLY A 95 -9.33 5.87 -9.28
N VAL A 96 -8.66 5.64 -10.41
CA VAL A 96 -9.20 5.99 -11.74
C VAL A 96 -10.41 5.12 -12.08
N LEU A 97 -10.34 3.81 -11.80
CA LEU A 97 -11.43 2.86 -12.04
C LEU A 97 -12.72 3.22 -11.26
N ASN A 98 -12.57 3.84 -10.08
CA ASN A 98 -13.70 4.21 -9.22
C ASN A 98 -14.00 5.71 -9.22
N GLU A 99 -13.51 6.49 -10.19
CA GLU A 99 -13.59 7.95 -10.16
C GLU A 99 -15.03 8.45 -9.92
N ASP A 100 -16.01 7.92 -10.65
CA ASP A 100 -17.42 8.30 -10.49
C ASP A 100 -17.98 7.95 -9.10
N ILE A 101 -17.69 6.75 -8.61
CA ILE A 101 -18.14 6.28 -7.29
C ILE A 101 -17.53 7.15 -6.19
N ILE A 102 -16.25 7.48 -6.33
CA ILE A 102 -15.52 8.32 -5.39
C ILE A 102 -16.10 9.73 -5.35
N GLN A 103 -16.37 10.34 -6.51
CA GLN A 103 -16.96 11.68 -6.57
C GLN A 103 -18.36 11.72 -5.94
N GLN A 104 -19.17 10.67 -6.15
CA GLN A 104 -20.53 10.60 -5.64
C GLN A 104 -20.60 10.33 -4.13
N HIS A 105 -19.75 9.44 -3.62
CA HIS A 105 -19.90 8.89 -2.26
C HIS A 105 -18.76 9.22 -1.29
N PHE A 106 -17.56 9.51 -1.79
CA PHE A 106 -16.33 9.57 -0.99
C PHE A 106 -15.53 10.85 -1.20
N LYS A 107 -16.18 11.94 -1.59
CA LYS A 107 -15.52 13.21 -1.91
C LYS A 107 -14.59 13.73 -0.81
N ASN A 108 -14.97 13.56 0.46
CA ASN A 108 -14.25 14.11 1.61
C ASN A 108 -13.71 13.05 2.58
N SER A 109 -14.13 11.79 2.41
CA SER A 109 -13.91 10.69 3.34
C SER A 109 -13.77 9.38 2.60
N PHE A 110 -12.67 8.66 2.82
CA PHE A 110 -12.48 7.31 2.30
C PHE A 110 -11.85 6.43 3.40
N PRO A 111 -12.67 5.76 4.23
CA PRO A 111 -12.19 5.02 5.40
C PRO A 111 -11.21 3.90 5.03
N LEU A 112 -10.12 3.76 5.80
CA LEU A 112 -9.13 2.70 5.58
C LEU A 112 -9.65 1.28 5.90
N THR A 113 -10.79 1.16 6.59
CA THR A 113 -11.55 -0.10 6.71
C THR A 113 -11.97 -0.65 5.35
N ARG A 114 -12.11 0.20 4.33
CA ARG A 114 -12.35 -0.23 2.94
C ARG A 114 -11.12 -0.90 2.34
N TYR A 115 -9.90 -0.47 2.70
CA TYR A 115 -8.68 -1.19 2.32
C TYR A 115 -8.63 -2.57 3.00
N GLY A 116 -8.96 -2.63 4.30
CA GLY A 116 -9.07 -3.91 5.00
C GLY A 116 -10.09 -4.86 4.35
N THR A 117 -11.24 -4.32 3.92
CA THR A 117 -12.25 -5.10 3.19
C THR A 117 -11.72 -5.60 1.85
N ALA A 118 -10.96 -4.79 1.11
CA ALA A 118 -10.31 -5.20 -0.12
C ALA A 118 -9.29 -6.34 0.11
N ILE A 119 -8.49 -6.25 1.18
CA ILE A 119 -7.53 -7.30 1.58
C ILE A 119 -8.27 -8.60 1.89
N VAL A 120 -9.31 -8.57 2.72
CA VAL A 120 -10.13 -9.76 3.03
C VAL A 120 -10.74 -10.35 1.76
N THR A 121 -11.31 -9.50 0.90
CA THR A 121 -11.87 -9.92 -0.39
C THR A 121 -10.83 -10.62 -1.27
N PHE A 122 -9.59 -10.13 -1.28
CA PHE A 122 -8.49 -10.78 -1.99
C PHE A 122 -8.13 -12.13 -1.35
N LEU A 123 -8.02 -12.23 -0.03
CA LEU A 123 -7.69 -13.50 0.65
C LEU A 123 -8.80 -14.55 0.46
N ASP A 124 -10.06 -14.13 0.38
CA ASP A 124 -11.23 -14.99 0.14
C ASP A 124 -11.40 -15.37 -1.34
N SER A 125 -10.71 -14.69 -2.26
CA SER A 125 -10.82 -14.95 -3.70
C SER A 125 -10.27 -16.32 -4.13
N GLY A 126 -9.44 -16.95 -3.29
CA GLY A 126 -8.73 -18.19 -3.61
C GLY A 126 -7.50 -18.00 -4.49
N PHE A 127 -7.07 -16.77 -4.78
CA PHE A 127 -5.81 -16.52 -5.50
C PHE A 127 -4.56 -16.93 -4.72
N VAL A 128 -4.64 -16.94 -3.39
CA VAL A 128 -3.59 -17.41 -2.48
C VAL A 128 -4.21 -18.32 -1.43
N ASP A 129 -3.48 -19.34 -0.99
CA ASP A 129 -3.82 -20.03 0.26
C ASP A 129 -3.17 -19.25 1.41
N HIS A 130 -3.94 -18.38 2.06
CA HIS A 130 -3.46 -17.56 3.17
C HIS A 130 -3.13 -18.37 4.44
N ARG A 131 -3.36 -19.69 4.42
CA ARG A 131 -2.94 -20.64 5.48
C ARG A 131 -1.61 -21.32 5.15
N ASP A 132 -1.07 -21.12 3.94
CA ASP A 132 0.26 -21.62 3.59
C ASP A 132 1.31 -20.99 4.52
N PRO A 133 2.15 -21.78 5.22
CA PRO A 133 3.22 -21.25 6.05
C PRO A 133 4.30 -20.47 5.27
N ASN A 134 4.23 -20.46 3.95
CA ASN A 134 5.09 -19.70 3.05
C ASN A 134 4.45 -18.40 2.53
N PHE A 135 3.20 -18.12 2.93
CA PHE A 135 2.54 -16.86 2.64
C PHE A 135 3.01 -15.78 3.62
N VAL A 136 3.46 -14.64 3.09
CA VAL A 136 3.95 -13.51 3.89
C VAL A 136 3.28 -12.22 3.43
N ALA A 137 2.51 -11.60 4.33
CA ALA A 137 1.94 -10.27 4.10
C ALA A 137 2.90 -9.19 4.61
N ILE A 138 3.14 -8.16 3.80
CA ILE A 138 3.95 -7.00 4.13
C ILE A 138 3.09 -5.77 3.84
N ALA A 139 3.05 -4.82 4.78
CA ALA A 139 2.21 -3.64 4.64
C ALA A 139 2.93 -2.40 5.17
N HIS A 140 2.72 -1.26 4.51
CA HIS A 140 3.30 0.03 4.89
C HIS A 140 2.22 1.08 5.14
N CYS A 141 2.37 1.85 6.23
CA CYS A 141 1.53 3.03 6.54
C CYS A 141 0.02 2.72 6.42
N GLY A 142 -0.71 3.35 5.49
CA GLY A 142 -2.13 3.09 5.25
C GLY A 142 -2.44 1.62 4.95
N GLY A 143 -1.55 0.91 4.25
CA GLY A 143 -1.67 -0.53 4.05
C GLY A 143 -1.56 -1.30 5.35
N SER A 144 -0.71 -0.88 6.30
CA SER A 144 -0.66 -1.46 7.64
C SER A 144 -1.97 -1.19 8.38
N GLY A 145 -2.55 0.00 8.25
CA GLY A 145 -3.88 0.34 8.78
C GLY A 145 -4.98 -0.56 8.22
N GLY A 146 -4.98 -0.80 6.90
CA GLY A 146 -5.89 -1.74 6.24
C GLY A 146 -5.71 -3.18 6.72
N LEU A 147 -4.46 -3.63 6.89
CA LEU A 147 -4.15 -4.99 7.37
C LEU A 147 -4.46 -5.18 8.87
N SER A 148 -4.44 -4.12 9.68
CA SER A 148 -4.60 -4.18 11.13
C SER A 148 -5.89 -3.55 11.69
N ILE A 149 -6.82 -3.04 10.88
CA ILE A 149 -8.11 -2.41 11.28
C ILE A 149 -7.95 -1.24 12.27
N GLU A 150 -7.04 -0.32 12.00
CA GLU A 150 -6.78 1.01 12.62
C GLU A 150 -7.00 1.34 14.14
N ARG A 151 -5.94 1.83 14.82
CA ARG A 151 -5.98 2.63 16.09
C ARG A 151 -5.06 3.87 16.10
N ILE A 152 -4.44 4.22 14.98
CA ILE A 152 -3.08 4.76 15.05
C ILE A 152 -2.90 6.22 14.59
N PHE A 153 -3.92 6.89 14.04
CA PHE A 153 -3.70 8.20 13.38
C PHE A 153 -4.18 9.46 14.10
N ALA A 154 -4.69 9.36 15.34
CA ALA A 154 -5.17 10.51 16.09
C ALA A 154 -4.08 11.60 16.27
N GLY A 155 -4.20 12.73 15.58
CA GLY A 155 -3.36 13.92 15.78
C GLY A 155 -2.32 14.23 14.69
N VAL A 156 -1.93 13.27 13.83
CA VAL A 156 -1.09 13.53 12.64
C VAL A 156 -1.87 14.29 11.56
N GLU A 157 -3.19 14.11 11.56
CA GLU A 157 -4.16 14.52 10.52
C GLU A 157 -4.17 16.02 10.22
N LYS A 158 -4.29 16.89 11.24
CA LYS A 158 -4.47 18.33 11.02
C LYS A 158 -3.25 18.95 10.34
N ARG A 159 -2.05 18.46 10.68
CA ARG A 159 -0.78 18.95 10.12
C ARG A 159 -0.57 18.40 8.71
N ALA A 160 -0.84 17.09 8.52
CA ALA A 160 -0.72 16.43 7.23
C ALA A 160 -1.71 17.00 6.19
N LYS A 161 -3.01 17.06 6.52
CA LYS A 161 -4.07 17.55 5.61
C LYS A 161 -3.85 19.00 5.17
N LYS A 162 -3.40 19.88 6.07
CA LYS A 162 -3.10 21.28 5.73
C LYS A 162 -1.86 21.42 4.84
N GLY A 163 -0.90 20.50 4.93
CA GLY A 163 0.25 20.43 4.04
C GLY A 163 -0.13 19.92 2.65
N TYR A 164 -0.91 18.83 2.59
CA TYR A 164 -1.30 18.19 1.34
C TYR A 164 -2.12 19.09 0.43
N LEU A 165 -3.12 19.79 0.96
CA LEU A 165 -4.00 20.68 0.18
C LEU A 165 -3.29 21.90 -0.43
N LYS A 166 -2.01 22.13 -0.10
CA LYS A 166 -1.20 23.19 -0.71
C LYS A 166 -0.32 22.69 -1.86
N ARG A 167 -0.27 21.39 -2.13
CA ARG A 167 0.55 20.88 -3.22
C ARG A 167 -0.08 21.24 -4.56
N ALA A 168 0.78 21.43 -5.57
CA ALA A 168 0.32 21.50 -6.94
C ALA A 168 -0.39 20.18 -7.30
N THR A 169 -1.52 20.30 -7.99
CA THR A 169 -2.35 19.17 -8.41
C THR A 169 -2.25 18.86 -9.90
N HIS A 170 -1.75 19.82 -10.69
CA HIS A 170 -1.69 19.73 -12.13
C HIS A 170 -0.42 20.36 -12.69
N TRP A 171 0.09 19.79 -13.78
CA TRP A 171 1.30 20.21 -14.50
C TRP A 171 1.07 20.15 -16.02
N SER A 172 1.92 20.81 -16.80
CA SER A 172 1.84 20.78 -18.27
C SER A 172 2.29 19.44 -18.86
N ASP A 173 3.30 18.82 -18.25
CA ASP A 173 3.83 17.51 -18.62
C ASP A 173 4.35 16.74 -17.39
N VAL A 174 4.72 15.48 -17.62
CA VAL A 174 5.20 14.57 -16.56
C VAL A 174 6.58 15.01 -16.03
N GLU A 175 7.42 15.64 -16.86
CA GLU A 175 8.75 16.10 -16.42
C GLU A 175 8.64 17.28 -15.46
N GLU A 176 7.71 18.20 -15.71
CA GLU A 176 7.36 19.29 -14.80
C GLU A 176 6.83 18.75 -13.47
N ALA A 177 5.94 17.76 -13.53
CA ALA A 177 5.43 17.09 -12.34
C ALA A 177 6.58 16.44 -11.54
N MET A 178 7.51 15.76 -12.21
CA MET A 178 8.66 15.12 -11.56
C MET A 178 9.64 16.13 -10.95
N ARG A 179 9.93 17.25 -11.63
CA ARG A 179 10.73 18.35 -11.05
C ARG A 179 10.09 18.86 -9.76
N TYR A 180 8.79 19.13 -9.80
CA TYR A 180 8.05 19.58 -8.63
C TYR A 180 8.16 18.62 -7.43
N HIS A 181 8.08 17.30 -7.66
CA HIS A 181 8.18 16.32 -6.58
C HIS A 181 9.62 16.18 -6.08
N ARG A 182 10.62 16.09 -6.96
CA ARG A 182 12.03 15.97 -6.57
C ARG A 182 12.54 17.13 -5.70
N ASP A 183 11.93 18.31 -5.83
CA ASP A 183 12.28 19.49 -5.03
C ASP A 183 11.54 19.56 -3.68
N LYS A 184 10.74 18.54 -3.33
CA LYS A 184 9.84 18.58 -2.17
C LYS A 184 9.91 17.34 -1.30
N HIS A 185 9.95 17.57 0.00
CA HIS A 185 9.78 16.51 0.98
C HIS A 185 8.38 15.87 0.90
N PRO A 186 8.27 14.52 0.94
CA PRO A 186 9.36 13.56 1.16
C PRO A 186 10.06 13.02 -0.09
N TRP A 187 9.63 13.40 -1.30
CA TRP A 187 10.14 12.80 -2.54
C TRP A 187 11.58 13.19 -2.86
N ASP A 188 12.10 14.27 -2.28
CA ASP A 188 13.50 14.70 -2.39
C ASP A 188 14.49 13.71 -1.76
N THR A 189 14.03 12.82 -0.87
CA THR A 189 14.84 11.77 -0.24
C THR A 189 14.59 10.37 -0.79
N TRP A 190 13.69 10.24 -1.76
CA TRP A 190 13.34 8.94 -2.31
C TRP A 190 14.45 8.36 -3.20
N ASP A 191 14.50 7.03 -3.23
CA ASP A 191 15.41 6.30 -4.11
C ASP A 191 15.14 6.67 -5.58
N PRO A 192 16.18 6.93 -6.41
CA PRO A 192 16.01 7.27 -7.82
C PRO A 192 15.21 6.23 -8.62
N GLU A 193 15.34 4.93 -8.34
CA GLU A 193 14.58 3.88 -9.02
C GLU A 193 13.07 4.01 -8.69
N VAL A 194 12.73 4.36 -7.45
CA VAL A 194 11.33 4.64 -7.05
C VAL A 194 10.80 5.89 -7.73
N LEU A 195 11.61 6.94 -7.91
CA LEU A 195 11.21 8.15 -8.62
C LEU A 195 10.95 7.90 -10.11
N GLU A 196 11.74 7.03 -10.75
CA GLU A 196 11.47 6.62 -12.13
C GLU A 196 10.17 5.79 -12.24
N LEU A 197 9.87 4.94 -11.25
CA LEU A 197 8.59 4.23 -11.21
C LEU A 197 7.43 5.19 -10.99
N MET A 198 7.58 6.18 -10.11
CA MET A 198 6.59 7.23 -9.88
C MET A 198 6.24 7.95 -11.18
N LYS A 199 7.25 8.33 -11.96
CA LYS A 199 7.10 8.98 -13.28
C LYS A 199 6.18 8.20 -14.22
N LEU A 200 6.27 6.87 -14.19
CA LEU A 200 5.52 5.97 -15.08
C LEU A 200 4.12 5.63 -14.59
N SER A 201 3.90 5.64 -13.27
CA SER A 201 2.74 4.96 -12.67
C SER A 201 1.81 5.87 -11.89
N VAL A 202 2.27 7.02 -11.39
CA VAL A 202 1.48 7.89 -10.50
C VAL A 202 0.66 8.93 -11.25
N PHE A 203 1.11 9.35 -12.43
CA PHE A 203 0.50 10.43 -13.19
C PHE A 203 -0.51 9.93 -14.22
N ARG A 204 -1.47 10.78 -14.56
CA ARG A 204 -2.41 10.59 -15.67
C ARG A 204 -2.60 11.88 -16.46
N ARG A 205 -2.92 11.75 -17.74
CA ARG A 205 -3.37 12.88 -18.55
C ARG A 205 -4.87 13.06 -18.37
N GLU A 206 -5.28 14.26 -18.04
CA GLU A 206 -6.69 14.61 -17.86
C GLU A 206 -7.32 15.09 -19.17
N GLN A 207 -8.65 15.20 -19.19
CA GLN A 207 -9.40 15.76 -20.32
C GLN A 207 -8.98 17.19 -20.67
N SER A 208 -8.50 17.95 -19.68
CA SER A 208 -7.96 19.30 -19.86
C SER A 208 -6.64 19.34 -20.65
N GLY A 209 -6.05 18.17 -20.92
CA GLY A 209 -4.72 18.01 -21.51
C GLY A 209 -3.58 18.11 -20.50
N LYS A 210 -3.85 18.59 -19.26
CA LYS A 210 -2.85 18.66 -18.18
C LYS A 210 -2.54 17.28 -17.62
N ILE A 211 -1.40 17.19 -16.93
CA ILE A 211 -1.01 16.03 -16.14
C ILE A 211 -1.50 16.25 -14.71
N GLY A 212 -2.24 15.27 -14.18
CA GLY A 212 -2.66 15.21 -12.79
C GLY A 212 -2.17 13.91 -12.12
N LEU A 213 -2.46 13.77 -10.84
CA LEU A 213 -2.24 12.52 -10.11
C LEU A 213 -3.38 11.54 -10.35
N LYS A 214 -3.10 10.24 -10.42
CA LYS A 214 -4.14 9.19 -10.39
C LYS A 214 -4.86 9.16 -9.05
N THR A 215 -4.11 9.25 -7.96
CA THR A 215 -4.64 9.51 -6.62
C THR A 215 -4.70 11.01 -6.40
N THR A 216 -5.89 11.60 -6.38
CA THR A 216 -5.99 13.05 -6.13
C THR A 216 -5.59 13.39 -4.70
N ILE A 217 -5.17 14.63 -4.46
CA ILE A 217 -4.79 15.10 -3.12
C ILE A 217 -5.97 15.02 -2.15
N GLU A 218 -7.18 15.29 -2.65
CA GLU A 218 -8.42 15.17 -1.89
C GLU A 218 -8.62 13.74 -1.42
N GLN A 219 -8.37 12.76 -2.30
CA GLN A 219 -8.53 11.34 -1.98
C GLN A 219 -7.43 10.79 -1.07
N GLU A 220 -6.19 11.21 -1.25
CA GLU A 220 -5.12 10.95 -0.29
C GLU A 220 -5.49 11.52 1.09
N SER A 221 -6.03 12.75 1.12
CA SER A 221 -6.46 13.42 2.35
C SER A 221 -7.73 12.80 2.97
N ALA A 222 -8.59 12.19 2.16
CA ALA A 222 -9.84 11.56 2.58
C ALA A 222 -9.60 10.29 3.43
N CYS A 223 -8.44 9.66 3.28
CA CYS A 223 -8.04 8.51 4.09
C CYS A 223 -7.67 8.85 5.54
N PHE A 224 -7.49 10.13 5.86
CA PHE A 224 -7.16 10.58 7.22
C PHE A 224 -8.39 10.95 8.06
N GLU A 225 -9.60 10.50 7.71
CA GLU A 225 -10.80 10.77 8.52
C GLU A 225 -11.03 9.72 9.61
N TYR A 226 -10.96 10.17 10.87
CA TYR A 226 -10.79 9.39 12.10
C TYR A 226 -11.98 8.52 12.56
N LYS A 227 -13.15 8.53 11.92
CA LYS A 227 -14.37 7.96 12.54
C LYS A 227 -14.31 6.45 12.87
N TYR A 228 -13.31 5.72 12.40
CA TYR A 228 -13.26 4.25 12.48
C TYR A 228 -11.99 3.65 13.14
N SER A 229 -11.09 4.49 13.65
CA SER A 229 -9.75 4.09 14.09
C SER A 229 -9.66 3.68 15.57
N LEU A 230 -10.54 2.81 16.06
CA LEU A 230 -10.45 2.29 17.44
C LEU A 230 -10.32 0.77 17.51
N HIS A 231 -10.60 0.03 16.43
CA HIS A 231 -10.73 -1.43 16.48
C HIS A 231 -9.41 -2.20 16.21
N ALA A 232 -8.29 -1.54 15.85
CA ALA A 232 -7.10 -2.28 15.36
C ALA A 232 -6.38 -3.04 16.42
N GLY A 233 -6.04 -2.31 17.48
CA GLY A 233 -5.10 -2.81 18.48
C GLY A 233 -5.67 -4.09 19.05
N GLU A 234 -6.98 -4.11 19.27
CA GLU A 234 -7.73 -5.25 19.75
C GLU A 234 -7.71 -6.42 18.76
N LEU A 235 -7.92 -6.16 17.47
CA LEU A 235 -7.86 -7.20 16.44
C LEU A 235 -6.43 -7.74 16.27
N LEU A 236 -5.44 -6.87 16.07
CA LEU A 236 -4.03 -7.26 15.95
C LEU A 236 -3.58 -8.05 17.18
N ALA A 237 -3.88 -7.60 18.40
CA ALA A 237 -3.59 -8.33 19.64
C ALA A 237 -4.23 -9.73 19.66
N SER A 238 -5.42 -9.91 19.07
CA SER A 238 -6.06 -11.23 18.96
C SER A 238 -5.38 -12.19 17.96
N PHE A 239 -4.58 -11.66 17.02
CA PHE A 239 -3.93 -12.43 15.95
C PHE A 239 -2.43 -12.66 16.15
N VAL A 240 -1.71 -11.79 16.88
CA VAL A 240 -0.24 -11.88 17.05
C VAL A 240 0.23 -13.18 17.71
N ASP A 241 -0.63 -13.85 18.48
CA ASP A 241 -0.30 -15.15 19.06
C ASP A 241 -0.45 -16.32 18.08
N ARG A 242 -1.12 -16.10 16.94
CA ARG A 242 -1.42 -17.13 15.93
C ARG A 242 -0.55 -17.01 14.69
N VAL A 243 -0.07 -15.80 14.39
CA VAL A 243 0.74 -15.52 13.20
C VAL A 243 1.95 -14.69 13.63
N PRO A 244 3.18 -15.04 13.20
CA PRO A 244 4.34 -14.20 13.44
C PRO A 244 4.15 -12.81 12.83
N VAL A 245 4.17 -11.78 13.67
CA VAL A 245 4.06 -10.38 13.25
C VAL A 245 5.38 -9.67 13.55
N HIS A 246 5.93 -9.01 12.52
CA HIS A 246 7.10 -8.16 12.64
C HIS A 246 6.70 -6.72 12.34
N ILE A 247 7.02 -5.82 13.27
CA ILE A 247 6.82 -4.37 13.10
C ILE A 247 8.19 -3.74 12.89
N ILE A 248 8.40 -3.17 11.71
CA ILE A 248 9.63 -2.47 11.35
C ILE A 248 9.34 -0.97 11.39
N MET A 249 10.09 -0.25 12.21
CA MET A 249 9.98 1.20 12.36
C MET A 249 11.30 1.87 12.02
N ALA A 250 11.23 3.02 11.37
CA ALA A 250 12.42 3.81 11.06
C ALA A 250 13.07 4.38 12.33
N GLU A 251 14.39 4.48 12.34
CA GLU A 251 15.13 5.11 13.43
C GLU A 251 14.92 6.64 13.46
N ARG A 252 14.72 7.26 12.29
CA ARG A 252 14.51 8.72 12.13
C ARG A 252 13.04 9.07 11.91
N TRP A 253 12.60 10.13 12.58
CA TRP A 253 11.19 10.42 12.82
C TRP A 253 10.80 11.69 12.06
N ASP A 254 10.57 11.52 10.77
CA ASP A 254 10.29 12.67 9.90
C ASP A 254 8.78 12.87 9.69
N GLN A 255 7.95 11.85 9.95
CA GLN A 255 6.51 11.86 9.58
C GLN A 255 5.51 11.37 10.64
N CYS A 256 5.87 10.43 11.52
CA CYS A 256 4.95 9.93 12.56
C CYS A 256 5.05 10.75 13.85
N ALA A 257 3.91 11.02 14.48
CA ALA A 257 3.88 11.70 15.77
C ALA A 257 4.57 10.83 16.83
N ILE A 258 5.35 11.46 17.72
CA ILE A 258 6.10 10.74 18.74
C ILE A 258 5.20 9.86 19.62
N ALA A 259 3.97 10.31 19.84
CA ALA A 259 2.96 9.58 20.61
C ALA A 259 2.56 8.23 19.99
N LEU A 260 2.61 8.10 18.65
CA LEU A 260 2.28 6.86 17.97
C LEU A 260 3.35 5.80 18.18
N ASP A 261 4.61 6.15 17.96
CA ASP A 261 5.72 5.24 18.21
C ASP A 261 5.75 4.81 19.69
N ASN A 262 5.55 5.74 20.63
CA ASN A 262 5.44 5.41 22.04
C ASN A 262 4.28 4.45 22.35
N ALA A 263 3.11 4.64 21.73
CA ALA A 263 1.97 3.74 21.91
C ALA A 263 2.27 2.34 21.36
N LEU A 264 2.85 2.25 20.15
CA LEU A 264 3.28 0.99 19.55
C LEU A 264 4.34 0.30 20.40
N ARG A 265 5.36 1.02 20.88
CA ARG A 265 6.41 0.46 21.73
C ARG A 265 5.89 0.02 23.09
N ALA A 266 4.92 0.75 23.67
CA ALA A 266 4.31 0.36 24.94
C ALA A 266 3.48 -0.92 24.77
N GLU A 267 2.65 -0.99 23.73
CA GLU A 267 1.83 -2.16 23.41
C GLU A 267 2.71 -3.39 23.11
N PHE A 268 3.79 -3.19 22.36
CA PHE A 268 4.67 -4.26 21.87
C PHE A 268 6.03 -4.33 22.59
N SER A 269 6.10 -3.84 23.82
CA SER A 269 7.34 -3.88 24.60
C SER A 269 7.82 -5.33 24.82
N PRO A 270 9.13 -5.57 25.01
CA PRO A 270 9.67 -6.92 25.25
C PRO A 270 8.98 -7.65 26.42
N GLU A 271 8.48 -6.89 27.39
CA GLU A 271 7.79 -7.36 28.58
C GLU A 271 6.36 -7.86 28.27
N ASN A 272 5.76 -7.39 27.16
CA ASN A 272 4.43 -7.75 26.67
C ASN A 272 4.39 -8.85 25.59
N ARG A 273 5.55 -9.48 25.29
CA ARG A 273 5.79 -10.64 24.38
C ARG A 273 5.77 -10.41 22.85
N LYS A 274 6.71 -11.15 22.22
CA LYS A 274 6.74 -11.77 20.87
C LYS A 274 6.81 -10.92 19.59
N ILE A 275 6.79 -9.59 19.63
CA ILE A 275 7.16 -8.79 18.45
C ILE A 275 8.64 -8.41 18.53
N THR A 276 9.47 -9.02 17.70
CA THR A 276 10.85 -8.57 17.50
C THR A 276 10.83 -7.34 16.59
N ALA A 277 10.86 -6.15 17.19
CA ALA A 277 11.39 -4.97 16.51
C ALA A 277 12.91 -5.18 16.38
N ARG A 278 13.38 -5.54 15.19
CA ARG A 278 14.81 -5.52 14.85
C ARG A 278 15.03 -4.46 13.79
N LEU A 279 15.93 -3.54 14.09
CA LEU A 279 16.54 -2.61 13.15
C LEU A 279 17.54 -3.37 12.27
#